data_AF-A0A0N4UQV5-F1
#
_entry.id   AF-A0A0N4UQV5-F1
#
_cell.length_a   1.000
_cell.length_b   1.000
_cell.length_c   1.000
_cell.angle_alpha   90.00
_cell.angle_beta   90.00
_cell.angle_gamma   90.00
#
_symmetry.space_group_name_H-M   'P 1'
#
loop_
_entity.id
_entity.type
_entity.pdbx_description
1 polymer ?
#
loop_
_entity_poly.entity_id
_entity_poly.type
_entity_poly.pdbx_seq_one_letter_code
_entity_poly.pdbx_strand_id
1 'polypeptide(L)'
;MLNISVILLLAYNYLDLKCSLHLCEAPGAFVVALAIYLKLHVSEVHWSWRANSLNPYYEWNEPTNMILDDTLIAKSYAKWLFGPDNSGNIFNWTQNYLDYIVCKTGKFHLITADGSFNCQVNSSILMLFKFSLILTIQIALDLLRPNGSFVIKMYTIYRKETVETIFDLFTSFERLYMFKPSSSKPGNPEVSLIFYFDQCLKIIFFLNLSFF
;
A
#
# COMPACT_ATOMS: atom_id res chain seq x y z
N MET A 1 15.51 -2.89 -9.33
CA MET A 1 14.80 -1.61 -9.49
C MET A 1 13.96 -1.52 -10.79
N LEU A 2 13.64 -2.64 -11.47
CA LEU A 2 13.24 -2.63 -12.89
C LEU A 2 11.90 -3.36 -13.18
N ASN A 3 10.87 -3.20 -12.33
CA ASN A 3 9.52 -3.72 -12.63
C ASN A 3 8.34 -2.85 -12.14
N ILE A 4 8.59 -1.80 -11.34
CA ILE A 4 7.52 -0.89 -10.89
C ILE A 4 7.01 -0.02 -12.05
N SER A 5 7.89 0.35 -12.99
CA SER A 5 7.52 1.08 -14.20
C SER A 5 6.53 0.32 -15.09
N VAL A 6 6.62 -1.02 -15.17
CA VAL A 6 5.67 -1.83 -15.94
C VAL A 6 4.31 -1.90 -15.28
N ILE A 7 4.27 -2.01 -13.95
CA ILE A 7 3.01 -2.00 -13.20
C ILE A 7 2.37 -0.62 -13.27
N LEU A 8 3.15 0.46 -13.24
CA LEU A 8 2.63 1.82 -13.45
C LEU A 8 2.17 2.05 -14.89
N LEU A 9 2.85 1.50 -15.89
CA LEU A 9 2.42 1.51 -17.30
C LEU A 9 1.07 0.79 -17.47
N LEU A 10 0.85 -0.31 -16.75
CA LEU A 10 -0.42 -1.05 -16.79
C LEU A 10 -1.50 -0.41 -15.91
N ALA A 11 -1.10 0.39 -14.92
CA ALA A 11 -2.01 0.83 -13.89
C ALA A 11 -3.00 1.91 -14.30
N TYR A 12 -2.85 2.66 -15.39
CA TYR A 12 -3.84 3.73 -15.67
C TYR A 12 -3.89 4.15 -17.15
N ASN A 13 -5.10 4.41 -17.65
CA ASN A 13 -5.31 5.36 -18.75
C ASN A 13 -5.24 6.76 -18.12
N TYR A 14 -4.07 7.41 -18.22
CA TYR A 14 -3.53 8.45 -17.32
C TYR A 14 -4.18 9.84 -17.30
N LEU A 15 -5.41 10.01 -17.77
CA LEU A 15 -6.01 11.36 -17.84
C LEU A 15 -6.67 11.84 -16.53
N ASP A 16 -6.96 10.97 -15.56
CA ASP A 16 -7.71 11.36 -14.35
C ASP A 16 -7.00 11.02 -13.02
N LEU A 17 -5.72 10.63 -13.03
CA LEU A 17 -4.99 10.36 -11.77
C LEU A 17 -4.68 11.68 -11.03
N LYS A 18 -5.48 12.02 -10.02
CA LYS A 18 -5.30 13.25 -9.21
C LYS A 18 -4.67 13.01 -7.85
N CYS A 19 -5.00 11.90 -7.19
CA CYS A 19 -4.59 11.63 -5.82
C CYS A 19 -4.21 10.17 -5.58
N SER A 20 -3.00 9.91 -5.06
CA SER A 20 -2.55 8.57 -4.65
C SER A 20 -2.17 8.47 -3.18
N LEU A 21 -2.32 7.27 -2.61
CA LEU A 21 -1.86 6.90 -1.28
C LEU A 21 -0.88 5.73 -1.37
N HIS A 22 0.21 5.79 -0.62
CA HIS A 22 1.24 4.77 -0.60
C HIS A 22 1.43 4.26 0.84
N LEU A 23 0.97 3.04 1.12
CA LEU A 23 0.99 2.41 2.45
C LEU A 23 2.26 1.59 2.66
N CYS A 24 2.80 1.61 3.87
CA CYS A 24 4.05 0.91 4.22
C CYS A 24 5.18 1.22 3.22
N GLU A 25 5.28 2.49 2.82
CA GLU A 25 5.93 2.89 1.58
C GLU A 25 7.44 3.13 1.70
N ALA A 26 7.98 3.35 2.90
CA ALA A 26 9.39 3.67 3.04
C ALA A 26 10.25 2.60 2.35
N PRO A 27 11.32 3.01 1.62
CA PRO A 27 11.87 4.36 1.51
C PRO A 27 11.19 5.26 0.46
N GLY A 28 10.16 4.79 -0.26
CA GLY A 28 9.45 5.59 -1.28
C GLY A 28 9.49 5.04 -2.70
N ALA A 29 9.68 3.73 -2.87
CA ALA A 29 9.92 3.15 -4.20
C ALA A 29 8.72 3.31 -5.16
N PHE A 30 7.48 3.13 -4.69
CA PHE A 30 6.29 3.36 -5.51
C PHE A 30 6.07 4.86 -5.76
N VAL A 31 6.26 5.71 -4.75
CA VAL A 31 6.14 7.18 -4.89
C VAL A 31 7.09 7.69 -5.97
N VAL A 32 8.37 7.32 -5.90
CA VAL A 32 9.41 7.75 -6.85
C VAL A 32 9.12 7.21 -8.25
N ALA A 33 8.74 5.93 -8.36
CA ALA A 33 8.44 5.34 -9.66
C ALA A 33 7.23 6.02 -10.34
N LEU A 34 6.17 6.32 -9.57
CA LEU A 34 4.99 7.03 -10.08
C LEU A 34 5.34 8.47 -10.48
N ALA A 35 6.14 9.17 -9.68
CA ALA A 35 6.60 10.52 -9.99
C ALA A 35 7.40 10.57 -11.30
N ILE A 36 8.33 9.63 -11.50
CA ILE A 36 9.11 9.52 -12.74
C ILE A 36 8.20 9.21 -13.93
N TYR A 37 7.28 8.27 -13.78
CA TYR A 37 6.33 7.90 -14.83
C TYR A 37 5.50 9.10 -15.29
N LEU A 38 4.88 9.82 -14.34
CA LEU A 38 4.05 10.98 -14.64
C LEU A 38 4.85 12.08 -15.35
N LYS A 39 6.09 12.33 -14.91
CA LYS A 39 6.98 13.32 -15.54
C LYS A 39 7.35 12.98 -16.98
N LEU A 40 7.44 11.69 -17.33
CA LEU A 40 7.83 11.24 -18.66
C LEU A 40 6.66 11.15 -19.64
N HIS A 41 5.43 10.96 -19.15
CA HIS A 41 4.30 10.60 -20.00
C HIS A 41 3.10 11.56 -19.94
N VAL A 42 3.07 12.50 -19.00
CA VAL A 42 1.97 13.45 -18.83
C VAL A 42 2.49 14.87 -18.96
N SER A 43 1.91 15.66 -19.87
CA SER A 43 2.36 17.03 -20.17
C SER A 43 2.12 18.00 -19.01
N GLU A 44 1.00 17.85 -18.31
CA GLU A 44 0.63 18.67 -17.14
C GLU A 44 0.28 17.77 -15.96
N VAL A 45 1.21 17.64 -15.01
CA VAL A 45 1.07 16.74 -13.87
C VAL A 45 0.36 17.45 -12.71
N HIS A 46 -0.95 17.26 -12.59
CA HIS A 46 -1.75 17.67 -11.42
C HIS A 46 -1.95 16.50 -10.43
N TRP A 47 -0.85 16.05 -9.82
CA TRP A 47 -0.85 14.90 -8.93
C TRP A 47 -0.50 15.29 -7.48
N SER A 48 -1.39 14.96 -6.55
CA SER A 48 -1.17 15.00 -5.11
C SER A 48 -0.96 13.58 -4.58
N TRP A 49 -0.10 13.43 -3.58
CA TRP A 49 0.12 12.13 -2.95
C TRP A 49 0.21 12.24 -1.43
N ARG A 50 -0.12 11.12 -0.79
CA ARG A 50 0.11 10.85 0.63
C ARG A 50 0.84 9.52 0.77
N ALA A 51 1.61 9.37 1.83
CA ALA A 51 2.29 8.11 2.14
C ALA A 51 2.21 7.79 3.63
N ASN A 52 2.36 6.52 3.98
CA ASN A 52 2.52 6.07 5.35
C ASN A 52 3.73 5.14 5.44
N SER A 53 4.43 5.22 6.57
CA SER A 53 5.43 4.28 7.06
C SER A 53 5.52 4.50 8.57
N LEU A 54 6.22 3.62 9.28
CA LEU A 54 6.74 3.95 10.61
C LEU A 54 7.49 5.29 10.54
N ASN A 55 7.24 6.14 11.53
CA ASN A 55 7.84 7.46 11.62
C ASN A 55 9.28 7.36 12.15
N PRO A 56 10.32 7.71 11.35
CA PRO A 56 11.71 7.68 11.79
C PRO A 56 12.02 8.64 12.94
N TYR A 57 11.16 9.65 13.15
CA TYR A 57 11.34 10.67 14.19
C TYR A 57 10.47 10.43 15.43
N TYR A 58 9.86 9.24 15.55
CA TYR A 58 9.08 8.86 16.73
C TYR A 58 9.93 7.97 17.65
N GLU A 59 10.23 8.44 18.86
CA GLU A 59 11.19 7.83 19.79
C GLU A 59 10.88 6.37 20.17
N TRP A 60 9.62 5.96 20.12
CA TRP A 60 9.19 4.61 20.48
C TRP A 60 9.21 3.61 19.32
N ASN A 61 9.56 4.05 18.11
CA ASN A 61 9.84 3.12 17.03
C ASN A 61 11.27 2.61 17.15
N GLU A 62 11.44 1.28 17.22
CA GLU A 62 12.77 0.69 17.25
C GLU A 62 13.52 1.01 15.94
N PRO A 63 14.76 1.54 15.99
CA PRO A 63 15.55 1.82 14.79
C PRO A 63 15.72 0.62 13.86
N THR A 64 15.71 -0.60 14.40
CA THR A 64 15.81 -1.86 13.66
C THR A 64 14.60 -2.15 12.78
N ASN A 65 13.44 -1.58 13.10
CA ASN A 65 12.20 -1.74 12.34
C ASN A 65 12.04 -0.66 11.27
N MET A 66 12.96 0.30 11.20
CA MET A 66 12.90 1.45 10.30
C MET A 66 13.96 1.37 9.21
N ILE A 67 13.69 2.04 8.10
CA ILE A 67 14.63 2.12 6.98
C ILE A 67 15.59 3.27 7.24
N LEU A 68 16.89 3.01 7.05
CA LEU A 68 17.96 3.98 7.32
C LEU A 68 17.91 5.21 6.41
N ASP A 69 17.32 5.09 5.21
CA ASP A 69 17.10 6.21 4.31
C ASP A 69 15.71 6.82 4.51
N ASP A 70 15.68 7.93 5.25
CA ASP A 70 14.50 8.74 5.51
C ASP A 70 14.45 10.00 4.63
N THR A 71 15.31 10.12 3.60
CA THR A 71 15.48 11.35 2.80
C THR A 71 14.16 11.84 2.20
N LEU A 72 13.33 10.91 1.69
CA LEU A 72 12.02 11.26 1.14
C LEU A 72 11.08 11.72 2.25
N ILE A 73 11.11 11.06 3.41
CA ILE A 73 10.29 11.41 4.58
C ILE A 73 10.64 12.82 5.06
N ALA A 74 11.92 13.11 5.28
CA ALA A 74 12.42 14.41 5.70
C ALA A 74 11.96 15.53 4.75
N LYS A 75 12.15 15.34 3.44
CA LYS A 75 11.84 16.37 2.42
C LYS A 75 10.36 16.58 2.18
N SER A 76 9.51 15.62 2.54
CA SER A 76 8.08 15.68 2.28
C SER A 76 7.23 15.38 3.50
N TYR A 77 7.73 15.67 4.71
CA TYR A 77 7.12 15.26 5.99
C TYR A 77 5.61 15.52 6.06
N ALA A 78 5.15 16.70 5.60
CA ALA A 78 3.73 17.07 5.59
C ALA A 78 2.82 16.18 4.69
N LYS A 79 3.39 15.38 3.80
CA LYS A 79 2.67 14.40 2.96
C LYS A 79 2.53 13.04 3.62
N TRP A 80 3.24 12.80 4.72
CA TRP A 80 3.22 11.52 5.42
C TRP A 80 2.08 11.50 6.46
N LEU A 81 1.34 10.40 6.46
CA LEU A 81 0.26 10.09 7.39
C LEU A 81 0.86 9.16 8.45
N PHE A 82 1.14 9.71 9.63
CA PHE A 82 1.73 8.94 10.73
C PHE A 82 0.71 8.44 11.75
N GLY A 83 -0.59 8.60 11.51
CA GLY A 83 -1.59 8.21 12.50
C GLY A 83 -1.79 9.24 13.62
N PRO A 84 -2.77 8.99 14.50
CA PRO A 84 -3.13 9.89 15.60
C PRO A 84 -2.06 9.98 16.70
N ASP A 85 -1.22 8.95 16.84
CA ASP A 85 -0.13 8.87 17.82
C ASP A 85 1.24 9.27 17.25
N ASN A 86 1.28 9.64 15.97
CA ASN A 86 2.48 10.00 15.21
C ASN A 86 3.51 8.85 15.03
N SER A 87 3.17 7.61 15.39
CA SER A 87 4.08 6.46 15.28
C SER A 87 4.27 5.97 13.84
N GLY A 88 3.28 6.21 12.97
CA GLY A 88 3.22 5.63 11.64
C GLY A 88 2.76 4.18 11.61
N ASN A 89 2.49 3.58 12.76
CA ASN A 89 2.02 2.21 12.86
C ASN A 89 0.55 2.11 12.44
N ILE A 90 0.28 1.42 11.33
CA ILE A 90 -1.08 1.23 10.79
C ILE A 90 -2.00 0.47 11.76
N PHE A 91 -1.46 -0.31 12.69
CA PHE A 91 -2.25 -0.98 13.73
C PHE A 91 -2.95 0.01 14.67
N ASN A 92 -2.48 1.25 14.74
CA ASN A 92 -3.07 2.31 15.55
C ASN A 92 -4.07 3.18 14.75
N TRP A 93 -4.32 2.85 13.47
CA TRP A 93 -5.27 3.58 12.63
C TRP A 93 -6.69 3.11 12.92
N THR A 94 -7.47 3.97 13.57
CA THR A 94 -8.89 3.73 13.86
C THR A 94 -9.77 4.17 12.69
N GLN A 95 -11.03 3.70 12.66
CA GLN A 95 -12.01 4.17 11.67
C GLN A 95 -12.15 5.70 11.66
N ASN A 96 -12.14 6.33 12.85
CA ASN A 96 -12.18 7.80 12.97
C ASN A 96 -11.00 8.48 12.26
N TYR A 97 -9.82 7.86 12.28
CA TYR A 97 -8.66 8.38 11.56
C TYR A 97 -8.79 8.21 10.04
N LEU A 98 -9.35 7.08 9.59
CA LEU A 98 -9.65 6.87 8.17
C LEU A 98 -10.68 7.90 7.66
N ASP A 99 -11.74 8.14 8.42
CA ASP A 99 -12.77 9.13 8.11
C ASP A 99 -12.18 10.55 8.08
N TYR A 100 -11.26 10.87 9.00
CA TYR A 100 -10.49 12.12 8.98
C TYR A 100 -9.65 12.26 7.70
N ILE A 101 -8.97 11.20 7.25
CA ILE A 101 -8.22 11.21 5.99
C ILE A 101 -9.18 11.50 4.82
N VAL A 102 -10.29 10.76 4.73
CA VAL A 102 -11.29 10.95 3.66
C VAL A 102 -11.85 12.36 3.66
N CYS A 103 -12.15 12.93 4.82
CA CYS A 103 -12.62 14.32 4.94
C CYS A 103 -11.57 15.33 4.43
N LYS A 104 -10.28 15.08 4.68
CA LYS A 104 -9.18 15.99 4.31
C LYS A 104 -8.72 15.86 2.85
N THR A 105 -8.74 14.64 2.29
CA THR A 105 -8.14 14.36 0.97
C THR A 105 -9.13 13.86 -0.06
N GLY A 106 -10.35 13.52 0.34
CA GLY A 106 -11.21 12.61 -0.42
C GLY A 106 -10.63 11.19 -0.46
N LYS A 107 -11.32 10.31 -1.19
CA LYS A 107 -10.83 8.97 -1.49
C LYS A 107 -9.77 8.97 -2.60
N PHE A 108 -8.85 8.03 -2.56
CA PHE A 108 -7.70 7.97 -3.48
C PHE A 108 -8.04 7.24 -4.78
N HIS A 109 -7.42 7.68 -5.87
CA HIS A 109 -7.59 7.10 -7.21
C HIS A 109 -6.72 5.85 -7.37
N LEU A 110 -5.54 5.87 -6.75
CA LEU A 110 -4.57 4.80 -6.73
C LEU A 110 -4.08 4.62 -5.31
N ILE A 111 -4.07 3.39 -4.83
CA ILE A 111 -3.37 3.03 -3.60
C ILE A 111 -2.28 2.02 -3.93
N THR A 112 -1.08 2.23 -3.42
CA THR A 112 -0.01 1.21 -3.45
C THR A 112 0.32 0.76 -2.04
N ALA A 113 0.78 -0.48 -1.89
CA ALA A 113 1.24 -1.01 -0.62
C ALA A 113 2.46 -1.92 -0.80
N ASP A 114 3.52 -1.69 -0.02
CA ASP A 114 4.62 -2.65 0.12
C ASP A 114 4.42 -3.46 1.40
N GLY A 115 3.67 -4.56 1.30
CA GLY A 115 3.24 -5.38 2.45
C GLY A 115 4.36 -6.18 3.13
N SER A 116 5.64 -5.81 2.97
CA SER A 116 6.74 -6.40 3.75
C SER A 116 7.03 -5.58 5.00
N PHE A 117 6.90 -6.22 6.14
CA PHE A 117 7.92 -6.06 7.18
C PHE A 117 9.13 -6.96 6.82
N ASN A 118 10.31 -6.78 7.42
CA ASN A 118 11.44 -7.70 7.24
C ASN A 118 11.38 -8.80 8.32
N CYS A 119 11.01 -10.03 7.95
CA CYS A 119 10.89 -11.16 8.88
C CYS A 119 12.11 -12.07 8.75
N GLN A 120 13.18 -11.80 9.50
CA GLN A 120 14.28 -12.79 9.63
C GLN A 120 14.38 -13.42 11.02
N VAL A 121 13.50 -13.08 11.97
CA VAL A 121 13.69 -13.50 13.35
C VAL A 121 12.33 -13.72 14.03
N ASN A 122 11.99 -14.97 14.35
CA ASN A 122 10.93 -15.38 15.30
C ASN A 122 9.49 -15.59 14.79
N SER A 123 8.85 -16.66 15.27
CA SER A 123 7.52 -17.15 14.83
C SER A 123 6.36 -16.24 15.28
N SER A 124 6.51 -15.52 16.38
CA SER A 124 5.55 -14.53 16.85
C SER A 124 5.42 -13.34 15.88
N ILE A 125 6.50 -12.98 15.18
CA ILE A 125 6.48 -11.90 14.17
C ILE A 125 5.61 -12.30 12.97
N LEU A 126 5.49 -13.60 12.67
CA LEU A 126 4.66 -14.08 11.56
C LEU A 126 3.15 -13.78 11.77
N MET A 127 2.68 -13.80 13.01
CA MET A 127 1.31 -13.44 13.34
C MET A 127 1.08 -11.93 13.14
N LEU A 128 2.02 -11.09 13.56
CA LEU A 128 1.97 -9.64 13.29
C LEU A 128 1.99 -9.36 11.78
N PHE A 129 2.77 -10.10 10.99
CA PHE A 129 2.74 -10.00 9.53
C PHE A 129 1.38 -10.33 8.93
N LYS A 130 0.76 -11.42 9.40
CA LYS A 130 -0.57 -11.84 8.95
C LYS A 130 -1.56 -10.69 9.14
N PHE A 131 -1.61 -10.12 10.34
CA PHE A 131 -2.51 -9.02 10.64
C PHE A 131 -2.14 -7.76 9.88
N SER A 132 -0.85 -7.50 9.67
CA SER A 132 -0.41 -6.33 8.91
C SER A 132 -0.91 -6.40 7.48
N LEU A 133 -0.77 -7.52 6.77
CA LEU A 133 -1.18 -7.61 5.37
C LEU A 133 -2.70 -7.41 5.22
N ILE A 134 -3.49 -8.11 6.03
CA ILE A 134 -4.95 -8.02 6.03
C ILE A 134 -5.39 -6.59 6.37
N LEU A 135 -4.78 -5.99 7.40
CA LEU A 135 -5.08 -4.61 7.82
C LEU A 135 -4.71 -3.59 6.73
N THR A 136 -3.54 -3.74 6.08
CA THR A 136 -3.14 -2.88 4.95
C THR A 136 -4.17 -2.96 3.82
N ILE A 137 -4.66 -4.16 3.51
CA ILE A 137 -5.69 -4.38 2.50
C ILE A 137 -7.01 -3.72 2.91
N GLN A 138 -7.45 -3.88 4.15
CA GLN A 138 -8.67 -3.24 4.68
C GLN A 138 -8.59 -1.71 4.61
N ILE A 139 -7.50 -1.12 5.12
CA ILE A 139 -7.24 0.33 5.05
C ILE A 139 -7.25 0.81 3.59
N ALA A 140 -6.61 0.08 2.68
CA ALA A 140 -6.62 0.43 1.27
C ALA A 140 -8.06 0.45 0.72
N LEU A 141 -8.84 -0.59 0.99
CA LEU A 141 -10.22 -0.69 0.51
C LEU A 141 -11.15 0.40 1.05
N ASP A 142 -10.94 0.86 2.29
CA ASP A 142 -11.75 1.92 2.89
C ASP A 142 -11.44 3.30 2.29
N LEU A 143 -10.16 3.54 1.99
CA LEU A 143 -9.65 4.80 1.46
C LEU A 143 -9.71 4.89 -0.08
N LEU A 144 -9.91 3.78 -0.79
CA LEU A 144 -9.97 3.73 -2.25
C LEU A 144 -11.33 4.21 -2.80
N ARG A 145 -11.31 5.03 -3.84
CA ARG A 145 -12.53 5.50 -4.52
C ARG A 145 -13.18 4.37 -5.35
N PRO A 146 -14.48 4.43 -5.63
CA PRO A 146 -15.08 3.63 -6.71
C PRO A 146 -14.37 3.91 -8.04
N ASN A 147 -14.11 2.86 -8.82
CA ASN A 147 -13.25 2.89 -10.01
C ASN A 147 -11.78 3.27 -9.75
N GLY A 148 -11.34 3.22 -8.49
CA GLY A 148 -9.93 3.34 -8.13
C GLY A 148 -9.19 2.01 -8.33
N SER A 149 -7.86 2.08 -8.36
CA SER A 149 -6.99 0.91 -8.52
C SER A 149 -6.10 0.69 -7.30
N PHE A 150 -5.77 -0.56 -7.01
CA PHE A 150 -4.94 -0.96 -5.88
C PHE A 150 -3.77 -1.82 -6.34
N VAL A 151 -2.56 -1.44 -5.95
CA VAL A 151 -1.34 -2.21 -6.20
C VAL A 151 -0.79 -2.70 -4.86
N ILE A 152 -0.64 -4.00 -4.69
CA ILE A 152 -0.03 -4.54 -3.48
C ILE A 152 1.08 -5.51 -3.81
N LYS A 153 2.22 -5.33 -3.15
CA LYS A 153 3.32 -6.29 -3.14
C LYS A 153 3.14 -7.22 -1.94
N MET A 154 3.04 -8.51 -2.21
CA MET A 154 2.84 -9.56 -1.22
C MET A 154 3.94 -10.61 -1.34
N TYR A 155 4.25 -11.26 -0.23
CA TYR A 155 5.14 -12.41 -0.18
C TYR A 155 4.31 -13.62 0.21
N THR A 156 4.53 -14.74 -0.48
CA THR A 156 4.04 -16.05 -0.04
C THR A 156 2.50 -16.15 0.10
N ILE A 157 1.81 -16.54 -0.97
CA ILE A 157 0.34 -16.66 -1.02
C ILE A 157 -0.21 -18.02 -0.54
N TYR A 158 0.58 -18.85 0.14
CA TYR A 158 0.20 -20.23 0.46
C TYR A 158 -0.72 -20.39 1.68
N ARG A 159 -0.96 -19.31 2.44
CA ARG A 159 -1.78 -19.34 3.65
C ARG A 159 -3.26 -19.16 3.29
N LYS A 160 -4.11 -19.93 3.95
CA LYS A 160 -5.57 -19.89 3.75
C LYS A 160 -6.12 -18.48 3.86
N GLU A 161 -5.71 -17.73 4.88
CA GLU A 161 -6.23 -16.38 5.14
C GLU A 161 -5.78 -15.36 4.08
N THR A 162 -4.55 -15.50 3.56
CA THR A 162 -4.07 -14.68 2.44
C THR A 162 -4.86 -14.98 1.17
N VAL A 163 -5.17 -16.26 0.92
CA VAL A 163 -5.99 -16.68 -0.23
C VAL A 163 -7.42 -16.15 -0.10
N GLU A 164 -8.02 -16.24 1.09
CA GLU A 164 -9.35 -15.68 1.37
C GLU A 164 -9.36 -14.16 1.15
N THR A 165 -8.35 -13.44 1.65
CA THR A 165 -8.24 -11.99 1.45
C THR A 165 -8.06 -11.62 -0.04
N ILE A 166 -7.28 -12.41 -0.80
CA ILE A 166 -7.14 -12.21 -2.25
C ILE A 166 -8.45 -12.49 -2.98
N PHE A 167 -9.23 -13.47 -2.51
CA PHE A 167 -10.54 -13.78 -3.07
C PHE A 167 -11.54 -12.63 -2.81
N ASP A 168 -11.53 -12.05 -1.62
CA ASP A 168 -12.33 -10.84 -1.30
C ASP A 168 -11.94 -9.66 -2.18
N LEU A 169 -10.64 -9.48 -2.44
CA LEU A 169 -10.17 -8.49 -3.41
C LEU A 169 -10.63 -8.82 -4.83
N PHE A 170 -10.55 -10.07 -5.28
CA PHE A 170 -11.01 -10.47 -6.60
C PHE A 170 -12.49 -10.13 -6.83
N THR A 171 -13.34 -10.28 -5.82
CA THR A 171 -14.77 -9.91 -5.91
C THR A 171 -15.05 -8.41 -5.80
N SER A 172 -14.08 -7.63 -5.31
CA SER A 172 -14.24 -6.18 -5.10
C SER A 172 -13.78 -5.33 -6.31
N PHE A 173 -13.20 -5.93 -7.35
CA PHE A 173 -12.61 -5.24 -8.49
C PHE A 173 -13.00 -5.89 -9.82
N GLU A 174 -13.05 -5.11 -10.91
CA GLU A 174 -13.38 -5.65 -12.24
C GLU A 174 -12.25 -6.52 -12.80
N ARG A 175 -11.00 -6.15 -12.53
CA ARG A 175 -9.82 -6.80 -13.13
C ARG A 175 -8.73 -7.03 -12.09
N LEU A 176 -8.05 -8.16 -12.24
CA LEU A 176 -6.90 -8.54 -11.44
C LEU A 176 -5.76 -8.98 -12.34
N TYR A 177 -4.58 -8.42 -12.10
CA TYR A 177 -3.35 -8.80 -12.75
C TYR A 177 -2.31 -9.17 -11.70
N MET A 178 -1.59 -10.28 -11.91
CA MET A 178 -0.55 -10.76 -11.01
C MET A 178 0.79 -10.80 -11.76
N PHE A 179 1.81 -10.20 -11.17
CA PHE A 179 3.15 -10.10 -11.74
C PHE A 179 4.19 -10.64 -10.77
N LYS A 180 5.08 -11.51 -11.26
CA LYS A 180 6.31 -11.86 -10.55
C LYS A 180 7.43 -10.95 -11.08
N PRO A 181 7.93 -9.98 -10.30
CA PRO A 181 9.03 -9.15 -10.75
C PRO A 181 10.29 -9.99 -10.95
N SER A 182 10.98 -9.78 -12.07
CA SER A 182 12.28 -10.39 -12.38
C SER A 182 13.36 -10.12 -11.33
N SER A 183 13.16 -9.11 -10.47
CA SER A 183 14.09 -8.73 -9.40
C SER A 183 13.92 -9.51 -8.08
N SER A 184 13.03 -10.50 -7.98
CA SER A 184 13.03 -11.41 -6.83
C SER A 184 14.32 -12.25 -6.86
N LYS A 185 15.20 -12.13 -5.86
CA LYS A 185 16.49 -12.85 -5.83
C LYS A 185 16.25 -14.35 -6.08
N PRO A 186 16.86 -14.97 -7.11
CA PRO A 186 16.78 -16.41 -7.29
C PRO A 186 17.44 -17.07 -6.07
N GLY A 187 16.65 -17.74 -5.24
CA GLY A 187 17.10 -18.38 -4.00
C GLY A 187 16.46 -17.86 -2.71
N ASN A 188 15.70 -16.76 -2.74
CA ASN A 188 14.85 -16.41 -1.59
C ASN A 188 13.55 -17.25 -1.66
N PRO A 189 13.20 -18.06 -0.63
CA PRO A 189 11.94 -18.82 -0.62
C PRO A 189 10.71 -17.92 -0.74
N GLU A 190 10.85 -16.65 -0.36
CA GLU A 190 9.79 -15.65 -0.44
C GLU A 190 9.75 -15.01 -1.83
N VAL A 191 8.96 -15.60 -2.72
CA VAL A 191 8.63 -14.99 -4.00
C VAL A 191 7.73 -13.78 -3.75
N SER A 192 8.24 -12.58 -4.05
CA SER A 192 7.40 -11.40 -4.12
C SER A 192 6.51 -11.48 -5.36
N LEU A 193 5.23 -11.21 -5.15
CA LEU A 193 4.21 -11.07 -6.19
C LEU A 193 3.63 -9.67 -6.08
N ILE A 194 3.35 -9.05 -7.22
CA ILE A 194 2.66 -7.76 -7.27
C ILE A 194 1.30 -8.00 -7.89
N PHE A 195 0.26 -7.62 -7.16
CA PHE A 195 -1.11 -7.68 -7.61
C PHE A 195 -1.58 -6.28 -7.94
N TYR A 196 -2.20 -6.14 -9.10
CA TYR A 196 -2.85 -4.92 -9.55
C TYR A 196 -4.34 -5.22 -9.73
N PHE A 197 -5.14 -4.60 -8.87
CA PHE A 197 -6.58 -4.67 -8.89
C PHE A 197 -7.11 -3.37 -9.50
N ASP A 198 -7.86 -3.47 -10.60
CA ASP A 198 -8.35 -2.31 -11.33
C ASP A 198 -9.87 -2.20 -11.25
N GLN A 199 -10.34 -0.95 -11.26
CA GLN A 199 -11.76 -0.59 -11.21
C GLN A 199 -12.49 -1.18 -10.00
N CYS A 200 -12.22 -0.62 -8.82
CA CYS A 200 -12.93 -0.98 -7.59
C CYS A 200 -14.44 -0.81 -7.74
N LEU A 201 -15.19 -1.89 -7.52
CA LEU A 201 -16.64 -1.95 -7.66
C LEU A 201 -17.38 -1.39 -6.43
N LYS A 202 -16.67 -1.09 -5.33
CA LYS A 202 -17.29 -0.79 -4.04
C LYS A 202 -18.24 0.42 -4.09
N ILE A 203 -19.53 0.11 -4.09
CA ILE A 203 -20.61 0.88 -3.46
C ILE A 203 -20.95 0.09 -2.17
N ILE A 204 -20.21 0.36 -1.08
CA ILE A 204 -20.40 -0.12 0.31
C ILE A 204 -21.28 -1.39 0.47
N PHE A 205 -20.63 -2.57 0.55
CA PHE A 205 -21.16 -3.76 1.22
C PHE A 205 -20.05 -4.31 2.12
N PHE A 206 -19.95 -3.81 3.35
CA PHE A 206 -19.36 -4.60 4.44
C PHE A 206 -20.54 -5.21 5.20
N LEU A 207 -20.92 -6.44 4.83
CA LEU A 207 -21.57 -7.32 5.79
C LEU A 207 -20.52 -7.58 6.88
N ASN A 208 -20.83 -7.13 8.09
CA ASN A 208 -20.13 -7.53 9.30
C ASN A 208 -19.96 -9.05 9.31
N LEU A 209 -18.78 -9.55 8.94
CA LEU A 209 -18.31 -10.83 9.43
C LEU A 209 -17.67 -10.56 10.79
N SER A 210 -18.55 -10.44 11.77
CA SER A 210 -18.24 -10.72 13.16
C SER A 210 -17.60 -12.11 13.24
N PHE A 211 -16.29 -12.16 13.44
CA PHE A 211 -15.66 -13.30 14.07
C PHE A 211 -15.29 -12.86 15.49
N PHE A 212 -15.86 -13.60 16.44
CA PHE A 212 -15.48 -13.63 17.84
C PHE A 212 -13.98 -13.86 18.04
#